data_AF-A0A4Y8Q2E8-F1
#
_entry.id   AF-A0A4Y8Q2E8-F1
#
_cell.length_a   1.000
_cell.length_b   1.000
_cell.length_c   1.000
_cell.angle_alpha   90.00
_cell.angle_beta   90.00
_cell.angle_gamma   90.00
#
_symmetry.space_group_name_H-M   'P 1'
#
loop_
_entity.id
_entity.type
_entity.pdbx_description
1 polymer ?
#
loop_
_entity_poly.entity_id
_entity_poly.type
_entity_poly.pdbx_seq_one_letter_code
_entity_poly.pdbx_strand_id
1 'polypeptide(L)'
;MWFQAKKAKLLRIPLENQLHELMQIGVILKDSNFVHLLAPDQKELFEKGPYIHLLLALGTVLPNTQEPGEYLSDQIWSVGYPRINKSGDLLRNMKRIADIIRTDLLINHISEELDLVQHKGWLSFTASGQAYRCELDMGHNGMMITLLLYISRILACSGSSKRFYFASVDDSWLFVYMDKHHFPRLNGLLNVFIPVLRDE
;
A
#
# COMPACT_ATOMS: atom_id res chain seq x y z
N MET A 1 5.49 -19.57 12.13
CA MET A 1 4.71 -20.69 11.55
C MET A 1 4.99 -20.67 10.05
N TRP A 2 5.77 -21.63 9.55
CA TRP A 2 6.25 -21.62 8.17
C TRP A 2 5.18 -22.22 7.25
N PHE A 3 4.67 -21.47 6.29
CA PHE A 3 3.81 -22.03 5.24
C PHE A 3 4.69 -22.85 4.28
N GLN A 4 4.56 -24.18 4.35
CA GLN A 4 5.02 -25.06 3.28
C GLN A 4 4.11 -24.87 2.06
N ALA A 5 4.50 -23.96 1.16
CA ALA A 5 3.91 -23.92 -0.18
C ALA A 5 4.28 -25.22 -0.91
N LYS A 6 3.27 -26.06 -1.18
CA LYS A 6 3.38 -27.15 -2.17
C LYS A 6 4.02 -26.58 -3.43
N LYS A 7 5.00 -27.31 -3.99
CA LYS A 7 5.64 -27.06 -5.29
C LYS A 7 4.58 -27.03 -6.41
N ALA A 8 3.82 -25.95 -6.50
CA ALA A 8 3.07 -25.60 -7.69
C ALA A 8 4.11 -25.29 -8.75
N LYS A 9 3.97 -25.89 -9.94
CA LYS A 9 4.74 -25.50 -11.12
C LYS A 9 4.52 -23.99 -11.26
N LEU A 10 5.55 -23.17 -10.98
CA LEU A 10 5.44 -21.70 -11.03
C LEU A 10 4.93 -21.35 -12.42
N LEU A 11 3.65 -20.98 -12.48
CA LEU A 11 2.98 -20.72 -13.74
C LEU A 11 3.53 -19.38 -14.21
N ARG A 12 4.36 -19.41 -15.25
CA ARG A 12 4.89 -18.18 -15.85
C ARG A 12 3.72 -17.45 -16.49
N ILE A 13 3.47 -16.22 -16.07
CA ILE A 13 2.43 -15.37 -16.66
C ILE A 13 3.15 -14.21 -17.36
N PRO A 14 2.91 -13.97 -18.67
CA PRO A 14 3.51 -12.84 -19.38
C PRO A 14 3.24 -11.51 -18.67
N LEU A 15 4.22 -10.61 -18.63
CA LEU A 15 4.11 -9.34 -17.91
C LEU A 15 2.90 -8.52 -18.37
N GLU A 16 2.64 -8.48 -19.68
CA GLU A 16 1.53 -7.78 -20.29
C GLU A 16 0.17 -8.32 -19.80
N ASN A 17 0.06 -9.64 -19.65
CA ASN A 17 -1.14 -10.27 -19.10
C ASN A 17 -1.32 -9.93 -17.62
N GLN A 18 -0.23 -9.88 -16.85
CA GLN A 18 -0.30 -9.49 -15.44
C GLN A 18 -0.80 -8.05 -15.30
N LEU A 19 -0.24 -7.12 -16.08
CA LEU A 19 -0.65 -5.71 -16.08
C LEU A 19 -2.09 -5.54 -16.54
N HIS A 20 -2.50 -6.26 -17.58
CA HIS A 20 -3.88 -6.23 -18.05
C HIS A 20 -4.84 -6.65 -16.92
N GLU A 21 -4.57 -7.77 -16.24
CA GLU A 21 -5.40 -8.23 -15.12
C GLU A 21 -5.42 -7.23 -13.95
N LEU A 22 -4.28 -6.64 -13.61
CA LEU A 22 -4.17 -5.63 -12.56
C LEU A 22 -4.98 -4.36 -12.90
N MET A 23 -4.94 -3.91 -14.16
CA MET A 23 -5.75 -2.78 -14.62
C MET A 23 -7.25 -3.07 -14.53
N GLN A 24 -7.68 -4.30 -14.86
CA GLN A 24 -9.09 -4.71 -14.76
C GLN A 24 -9.62 -4.70 -13.32
N ILE A 25 -8.75 -4.75 -12.32
CA ILE A 25 -9.12 -4.65 -10.90
C ILE A 25 -8.81 -3.28 -10.29
N GLY A 26 -8.46 -2.29 -11.12
CA GLY A 26 -8.27 -0.90 -10.71
C GLY A 26 -6.87 -0.54 -10.24
N VAL A 27 -5.86 -1.39 -10.47
CA VAL A 27 -4.45 -1.03 -10.26
C VAL A 27 -3.92 -0.42 -11.56
N ILE A 28 -3.73 0.90 -11.56
CA ILE A 28 -3.40 1.66 -12.76
C ILE A 28 -1.92 2.05 -12.73
N LEU A 29 -1.24 1.78 -13.85
CA LEU A 29 0.12 2.23 -14.10
C LEU A 29 0.10 3.68 -14.60
N LYS A 30 0.89 4.56 -13.97
CA LYS A 30 0.99 5.97 -14.36
C LYS A 30 1.73 6.19 -15.67
N ASP A 31 2.77 5.40 -15.91
CA ASP A 31 3.57 5.45 -17.13
C ASP A 31 3.57 4.11 -17.85
N SER A 32 2.78 4.02 -18.91
CA SER A 32 2.72 2.84 -19.77
C SER A 32 4.06 2.47 -20.42
N ASN A 33 5.01 3.42 -20.50
CA ASN A 33 6.33 3.16 -21.08
C ASN A 33 7.20 2.28 -20.18
N PHE A 34 6.89 2.16 -18.88
CA PHE A 34 7.63 1.34 -17.93
C PHE A 34 7.96 -0.05 -18.49
N VAL A 35 7.00 -0.72 -19.12
CA VAL A 35 7.14 -2.07 -19.69
C VAL A 35 8.16 -2.12 -20.83
N HIS A 36 8.24 -1.06 -21.62
CA HIS A 36 9.13 -0.96 -22.77
C HIS A 36 10.57 -0.66 -22.35
N LEU A 37 10.77 -0.07 -21.17
CA LEU A 37 12.08 0.26 -20.62
C LEU A 37 12.75 -0.92 -19.89
N LEU A 38 12.01 -2.00 -19.62
CA LEU A 38 12.53 -3.18 -18.93
C LEU A 38 13.42 -4.03 -19.85
N ALA A 39 14.61 -4.38 -19.36
CA ALA A 39 15.47 -5.38 -19.97
C ALA A 39 14.84 -6.79 -19.91
N PRO A 40 15.20 -7.71 -20.82
CA PRO A 40 14.58 -9.04 -20.89
C PRO A 40 14.68 -9.86 -19.59
N ASP A 41 15.78 -9.76 -18.87
CA ASP A 41 16.01 -10.39 -17.56
C ASP A 41 15.10 -9.80 -16.48
N GLN A 42 14.87 -8.48 -16.50
CA GLN A 42 13.93 -7.81 -15.59
C GLN A 42 12.49 -8.26 -15.84
N LYS A 43 12.09 -8.38 -17.12
CA LYS A 43 10.77 -8.94 -17.46
C LYS A 43 10.62 -10.36 -16.94
N GLU A 44 11.65 -11.19 -17.13
CA GLU A 44 11.64 -12.58 -16.68
C GLU A 44 11.45 -12.70 -15.15
N LEU A 45 11.99 -11.76 -14.36
CA LEU A 45 11.77 -11.73 -12.90
C LEU A 45 10.28 -11.56 -12.54
N PHE A 46 9.56 -10.68 -13.24
CA PHE A 46 8.11 -10.49 -13.03
C PHE A 46 7.31 -11.70 -13.49
N GLU A 47 7.71 -12.34 -14.59
CA GLU A 47 6.98 -13.46 -15.14
C GLU A 47 7.17 -14.76 -14.33
N LYS A 48 8.33 -14.94 -13.68
CA LYS A 48 8.61 -16.08 -12.79
C LYS A 48 7.96 -15.94 -11.41
N GLY A 49 7.73 -14.72 -10.94
CA GLY A 49 7.03 -14.41 -9.69
C GLY A 49 5.79 -13.55 -9.97
N PRO A 50 4.75 -14.13 -10.61
CA PRO A 50 3.66 -13.36 -11.16
C PRO A 50 2.91 -12.58 -10.08
N TYR A 51 2.53 -11.37 -10.47
CA TYR A 51 1.82 -10.34 -9.69
C TYR A 51 2.61 -9.78 -8.50
N ILE A 52 3.23 -10.61 -7.67
CA ILE A 52 3.82 -10.15 -6.41
C ILE A 52 5.03 -9.24 -6.66
N HIS A 53 5.96 -9.64 -7.52
CA HIS A 53 7.13 -8.82 -7.86
C HIS A 53 6.71 -7.54 -8.60
N LEU A 54 5.68 -7.64 -9.45
CA LEU A 54 5.14 -6.50 -10.16
C LEU A 54 4.52 -5.49 -9.19
N LEU A 55 3.65 -5.94 -8.27
CA LEU A 55 3.04 -5.07 -7.26
C LEU A 55 4.09 -4.42 -6.34
N LEU A 56 5.13 -5.15 -5.94
CA LEU A 56 6.26 -4.59 -5.19
C LEU A 56 6.94 -3.46 -5.98
N ALA A 57 7.23 -3.68 -7.26
CA ALA A 57 7.81 -2.65 -8.14
C ALA A 57 6.87 -1.45 -8.30
N LEU A 58 5.56 -1.70 -8.47
CA LEU A 58 4.56 -0.63 -8.63
C LEU A 58 4.43 0.27 -7.40
N GLY A 59 4.59 -0.31 -6.21
CA GLY A 59 4.48 0.37 -4.93
C GLY A 59 5.77 0.97 -4.37
N THR A 60 6.90 0.75 -5.03
CA THR A 60 8.20 1.25 -4.57
C THR A 60 8.46 2.63 -5.17
N VAL A 61 9.12 3.51 -4.39
CA VAL A 61 9.52 4.84 -4.88
C VAL A 61 10.52 4.68 -6.01
N LEU A 62 10.29 5.39 -7.11
CA LEU A 62 11.21 5.39 -8.24
C LEU A 62 12.52 6.10 -7.86
N PRO A 63 13.69 5.47 -8.07
CA PRO A 63 14.97 6.15 -7.88
C PRO A 63 15.16 7.19 -9.00
N ASN A 64 15.66 8.37 -8.63
CA ASN A 64 16.10 9.42 -9.56
C ASN A 64 15.01 10.14 -10.38
N THR A 65 13.79 10.24 -9.85
CA THR A 65 12.74 11.09 -10.43
C THR A 65 12.96 12.56 -10.07
N GLN A 66 12.49 13.48 -10.91
CA GLN A 66 12.55 14.93 -10.64
C GLN A 66 11.70 15.30 -9.42
N GLU A 67 10.65 14.52 -9.14
CA GLU A 67 9.81 14.65 -7.96
C GLU A 67 10.12 13.54 -6.93
N PRO A 68 10.58 13.88 -5.71
CA PRO A 68 10.77 12.90 -4.65
C PRO A 68 9.44 12.20 -4.32
N GLY A 69 9.45 10.86 -4.30
CA GLY A 69 8.26 10.08 -3.92
C GLY A 69 7.31 9.79 -5.08
N GLU A 70 7.81 9.73 -6.31
CA GLU A 70 7.03 9.23 -7.44
C GLU A 70 6.91 7.70 -7.39
N TYR A 71 5.71 7.20 -7.72
CA TYR A 71 5.37 5.78 -7.73
C TYR A 71 4.77 5.42 -9.09
N LEU A 72 4.95 4.19 -9.54
CA LEU A 72 4.36 3.70 -10.79
C LEU A 72 2.84 3.51 -10.69
N SER A 73 2.28 3.40 -9.48
CA SER A 73 0.84 3.35 -9.23
C SER A 73 0.45 4.14 -7.99
N ASP A 74 -0.69 4.83 -8.03
CA ASP A 74 -1.26 5.50 -6.85
C ASP A 74 -1.98 4.52 -5.92
N GLN A 75 -2.37 3.35 -6.42
CA GLN A 75 -3.13 2.37 -5.64
C GLN A 75 -2.23 1.46 -4.81
N ILE A 76 -0.93 1.41 -5.11
CA ILE A 76 0.01 0.46 -4.51
C ILE A 76 1.04 1.22 -3.68
N TRP A 77 1.36 0.66 -2.51
CA TRP A 77 2.44 1.15 -1.69
C TRP A 77 3.22 0.00 -1.07
N SER A 78 4.49 -0.10 -1.44
CA SER A 78 5.46 -1.02 -0.86
C SER A 78 6.38 -0.22 0.04
N VAL A 79 6.44 -0.59 1.31
CA VAL A 79 7.28 0.09 2.30
C VAL A 79 7.91 -0.96 3.19
N GLY A 80 9.23 -0.86 3.39
CA GLY A 80 9.91 -1.66 4.41
C GLY A 80 9.26 -1.46 5.77
N TYR A 81 9.38 -2.44 6.69
CA TYR A 81 8.80 -2.31 8.04
C TYR A 81 9.09 -0.91 8.63
N PRO A 82 8.08 -0.03 8.76
CA PRO A 82 8.31 1.37 9.02
C PRO A 82 8.84 1.52 10.45
N ARG A 83 10.10 1.95 10.57
CA ARG A 83 10.70 2.33 11.83
C ARG A 83 10.53 3.84 12.00
N ILE A 84 9.79 4.27 13.01
CA ILE A 84 9.73 5.69 13.40
C ILE A 84 10.95 5.95 14.27
N ASN A 85 11.99 6.49 13.65
CA ASN A 85 13.25 6.75 14.35
C ASN A 85 13.41 8.23 14.69
N LYS A 86 12.62 9.10 14.06
CA LYS A 86 12.66 10.55 14.24
C LYS A 86 11.34 11.21 13.86
N SER A 87 11.22 12.48 14.27
CA SER A 87 10.15 13.34 13.78
C SER A 87 10.17 13.44 12.25
N GLY A 88 8.99 13.46 11.66
CA GLY A 88 8.69 13.54 10.24
C GLY A 88 8.40 12.18 9.60
N ASP A 89 8.79 11.06 10.23
CA ASP A 89 8.54 9.72 9.67
C ASP A 89 7.05 9.39 9.65
N LEU A 90 6.33 9.72 10.71
CA LEU A 90 4.89 9.50 10.81
C LEU A 90 4.13 10.45 9.88
N LEU A 91 4.53 11.73 9.83
CA LEU A 91 3.98 12.71 8.91
C LEU A 91 4.15 12.29 7.44
N ARG A 92 5.32 11.74 7.06
CA ARG A 92 5.58 11.26 5.69
C ARG A 92 4.65 10.10 5.32
N ASN A 93 4.49 9.13 6.22
CA ASN A 93 3.58 8.01 6.02
C ASN A 93 2.14 8.47 5.86
N MET A 94 1.70 9.39 6.72
CA MET A 94 0.35 9.95 6.63
C MET A 94 0.12 10.74 5.35
N LYS A 95 1.10 11.54 4.90
CA LYS A 95 1.03 12.24 3.61
C LYS A 95 0.89 11.26 2.45
N ARG A 96 1.67 10.18 2.43
CA ARG A 96 1.52 9.13 1.41
C ARG A 96 0.13 8.50 1.43
N ILE A 97 -0.43 8.20 2.61
CA ILE A 97 -1.80 7.70 2.72
C ILE A 97 -2.80 8.72 2.18
N ALA A 98 -2.66 10.00 2.53
CA ALA A 98 -3.52 11.08 2.04
C ALA A 98 -3.47 11.20 0.50
N ASP A 99 -2.29 11.03 -0.10
CA ASP A 99 -2.12 11.05 -1.56
C ASP A 99 -2.84 9.86 -2.22
N ILE A 100 -2.68 8.65 -1.67
CA ILE A 100 -3.32 7.41 -2.18
C ILE A 100 -4.85 7.55 -2.20
N ILE A 101 -5.43 8.14 -1.15
CA ILE A 101 -6.89 8.20 -0.97
C ILE A 101 -7.51 9.53 -1.42
N ARG A 102 -6.71 10.43 -2.00
CA ARG A 102 -7.11 11.84 -2.26
C ARG A 102 -8.43 11.98 -3.01
N THR A 103 -8.75 11.02 -3.88
CA THR A 103 -10.01 11.01 -4.65
C THR A 103 -11.26 10.70 -3.82
N ASP A 104 -11.09 10.05 -2.68
CA ASP A 104 -12.19 9.53 -1.84
C ASP A 104 -12.26 10.21 -0.48
N LEU A 105 -11.15 10.78 0.00
CA LEU A 105 -11.08 11.48 1.27
C LEU A 105 -10.01 12.57 1.22
N LEU A 106 -10.43 13.83 1.36
CA LEU A 106 -9.50 14.94 1.52
C LEU A 106 -8.99 14.98 2.96
N ILE A 107 -7.67 14.77 3.12
CA ILE A 107 -6.97 14.92 4.40
C ILE A 107 -6.05 16.13 4.32
N ASN A 108 -6.13 17.00 5.32
CA ASN A 108 -5.28 18.18 5.44
C ASN A 108 -4.95 18.50 6.90
N HIS A 109 -4.18 19.57 7.13
CA HIS A 109 -3.74 20.02 8.46
C HIS A 109 -3.10 18.90 9.31
N ILE A 110 -2.23 18.10 8.68
CA ILE A 110 -1.57 16.96 9.34
C ILE A 110 -0.43 17.47 10.24
N SER A 111 -0.46 17.09 11.51
CA SER A 111 0.62 17.31 12.48
C SER A 111 0.91 16.03 13.26
N GLU A 112 2.13 15.94 13.78
CA GLU A 112 2.58 14.84 14.63
C GLU A 112 3.14 15.36 15.97
N GLU A 113 2.98 14.56 17.00
CA GLU A 113 3.58 14.74 18.33
C GLU A 113 4.16 13.37 18.74
N LEU A 114 5.43 13.32 19.14
CA LEU A 114 6.12 12.06 19.44
C LEU A 114 6.69 12.09 20.87
N ASP A 115 6.39 11.06 21.64
CA ASP A 115 7.10 10.67 22.86
C ASP A 115 7.96 9.45 22.56
N LEU A 116 9.23 9.70 22.22
CA LEU A 116 10.19 8.64 21.91
C LEU A 116 10.60 7.83 23.15
N VAL A 117 10.42 8.37 24.35
CA VAL A 117 10.76 7.68 25.61
C VAL A 117 9.70 6.62 25.92
N GLN A 118 8.42 6.95 25.73
CA GLN A 118 7.31 6.03 25.94
C GLN A 118 6.92 5.23 24.68
N HIS A 119 7.62 5.44 23.57
CA HIS A 119 7.26 4.90 22.26
C HIS A 119 5.81 5.19 21.85
N LYS A 120 5.32 6.41 22.14
CA LYS A 120 3.99 6.89 21.74
C LYS A 120 4.06 7.98 20.69
N GLY A 121 3.15 7.95 19.73
CA GLY A 121 2.95 9.02 18.76
C GLY A 121 1.49 9.44 18.70
N TRP A 122 1.24 10.71 18.45
CA TRP A 122 -0.08 11.22 18.12
C TRP A 122 -0.03 11.87 16.76
N LEU A 123 -1.00 11.55 15.92
CA LEU A 123 -1.22 12.21 14.65
C LEU A 123 -2.54 12.96 14.72
N SER A 124 -2.50 14.25 14.42
CA SER A 124 -3.70 15.08 14.28
C SER A 124 -3.87 15.48 12.82
N PHE A 125 -5.11 15.45 12.33
CA PHE A 125 -5.42 15.83 10.95
C PHE A 125 -6.90 16.21 10.84
N THR A 126 -7.26 16.85 9.73
CA THR A 126 -8.66 17.10 9.37
C THR A 126 -9.02 16.24 8.17
N ALA A 127 -10.17 15.58 8.24
CA ALA A 127 -10.74 14.81 7.12
C ALA A 127 -12.22 15.21 6.95
N SER A 128 -12.59 15.60 5.73
CA SER A 128 -13.96 16.08 5.42
C SER A 128 -14.47 17.18 6.37
N GLY A 129 -13.58 18.07 6.82
CA GLY A 129 -13.92 19.18 7.72
C GLY A 129 -14.00 18.80 9.20
N GLN A 130 -13.83 17.53 9.56
CA GLN A 130 -13.78 17.07 10.95
C GLN A 130 -12.33 16.87 11.41
N ALA A 131 -12.02 17.34 12.62
CA ALA A 131 -10.72 17.13 13.25
C ALA A 131 -10.65 15.74 13.90
N TYR A 132 -9.52 15.06 13.68
CA TYR A 132 -9.20 13.76 14.25
C TYR A 132 -7.86 13.82 14.96
N ARG A 133 -7.74 13.06 16.05
CA ARG A 133 -6.48 12.77 16.72
C ARG A 133 -6.41 11.27 16.98
N CYS A 134 -5.38 10.60 16.47
CA CYS A 134 -5.14 9.20 16.74
C CYS A 134 -3.85 9.02 17.55
N GLU A 135 -3.93 8.15 18.56
CA GLU A 135 -2.77 7.66 19.30
C GLU A 135 -2.24 6.39 18.60
N LEU A 136 -0.92 6.31 18.49
CA LEU A 136 -0.18 5.26 17.81
C LEU A 136 0.91 4.73 18.74
N ASP A 137 0.95 3.41 18.91
CA ASP A 137 2.04 2.72 19.57
C ASP A 137 3.19 2.52 18.56
N MET A 138 4.34 3.13 18.84
CA MET A 138 5.55 3.08 18.00
C MET A 138 6.47 1.89 18.35
N GLY A 139 6.18 1.14 19.40
CA GLY A 139 6.99 0.02 19.88
C GLY A 139 6.81 -1.28 19.10
N HIS A 140 5.83 -1.35 18.20
CA HIS A 140 5.46 -2.56 17.47
C HIS A 140 5.26 -2.34 15.96
N ASN A 141 5.50 -3.40 15.18
CA ASN A 141 5.32 -3.42 13.72
C ASN A 141 3.87 -3.12 13.25
N GLY A 142 2.91 -3.00 14.18
CA GLY A 142 1.50 -2.77 13.91
C GLY A 142 1.10 -1.30 13.73
N MET A 143 1.98 -0.33 13.98
CA MET A 143 1.65 1.10 13.91
C MET A 143 1.01 1.51 12.57
N MET A 144 1.58 1.04 11.45
CA MET A 144 1.04 1.33 10.11
C MET A 144 -0.36 0.76 9.93
N ILE A 145 -0.60 -0.46 10.43
CA ILE A 145 -1.90 -1.12 10.35
C ILE A 145 -2.91 -0.35 11.21
N THR A 146 -2.53 0.08 12.41
CA THR A 146 -3.37 0.92 13.28
C THR A 146 -3.73 2.23 12.60
N LEU A 147 -2.76 2.91 11.97
CA LEU A 147 -3.02 4.13 11.22
C LEU A 147 -3.99 3.87 10.06
N LEU A 148 -3.74 2.85 9.24
CA LEU A 148 -4.63 2.48 8.14
C LEU A 148 -6.02 2.06 8.62
N LEU A 149 -6.16 1.47 9.81
CA LEU A 149 -7.44 1.12 10.40
C LEU A 149 -8.26 2.37 10.74
N TYR A 150 -7.64 3.40 11.33
CA TYR A 150 -8.31 4.69 11.57
C TYR A 150 -8.81 5.29 10.25
N ILE A 151 -7.95 5.34 9.23
CA ILE A 151 -8.31 5.91 7.92
C ILE A 151 -9.39 5.08 7.23
N SER A 152 -9.29 3.76 7.29
CA SER A 152 -10.29 2.84 6.71
C SER A 152 -11.66 3.02 7.35
N ARG A 153 -11.73 3.29 8.66
CA ARG A 153 -12.99 3.61 9.35
C ARG A 153 -13.59 4.93 8.88
N ILE A 154 -12.75 5.97 8.71
CA ILE A 154 -13.22 7.27 8.20
C ILE A 154 -13.75 7.13 6.76
N LEU A 155 -13.04 6.39 5.90
CA LEU A 155 -13.47 6.07 4.54
C LEU A 155 -14.78 5.27 4.51
N ALA A 156 -14.96 4.29 5.41
CA ALA A 156 -16.20 3.54 5.50
C ALA A 156 -17.37 4.43 5.92
N CYS A 157 -17.16 5.31 6.92
CA CYS A 157 -18.18 6.27 7.37
C CYS A 157 -18.52 7.32 6.32
N SER A 158 -17.59 7.68 5.43
CA SER A 158 -17.87 8.59 4.32
C SER A 158 -18.62 7.94 3.15
N GLY A 159 -18.87 6.62 3.22
CA GLY A 159 -19.56 5.87 2.18
C GLY A 159 -18.67 5.42 1.02
N SER A 160 -17.34 5.56 1.13
CA SER A 160 -16.43 5.05 0.09
C SER A 160 -16.55 3.52 -0.03
N SER A 161 -16.55 3.01 -1.26
CA SER A 161 -16.46 1.58 -1.55
C SER A 161 -15.03 1.04 -1.46
N LYS A 162 -14.02 1.91 -1.44
CA LYS A 162 -12.61 1.49 -1.48
C LYS A 162 -12.09 1.14 -0.09
N ARG A 163 -11.16 0.19 -0.05
CA ARG A 163 -10.56 -0.35 1.17
C ARG A 163 -9.07 -0.56 0.98
N PHE A 164 -8.34 -0.53 2.10
CA PHE A 164 -6.96 -0.98 2.15
C PHE A 164 -6.88 -2.49 2.39
N TYR A 165 -6.02 -3.14 1.62
CA TYR A 165 -5.60 -4.52 1.78
C TYR A 165 -4.09 -4.55 1.95
N PHE A 166 -3.57 -5.48 2.74
CA PHE A 166 -2.14 -5.56 3.00
C PHE A 166 -1.61 -6.98 2.99
N ALA A 167 -0.36 -7.14 2.62
CA ALA A 167 0.39 -8.38 2.72
C ALA A 167 1.78 -8.08 3.30
N SER A 168 2.28 -9.01 4.12
CA SER A 168 3.70 -9.05 4.50
C SER A 168 4.45 -9.83 3.42
N VAL A 169 5.45 -9.19 2.82
CA VAL A 169 6.26 -9.79 1.75
C VAL A 169 7.72 -9.52 2.11
N ASP A 170 8.44 -10.58 2.48
CA ASP A 170 9.79 -10.50 3.02
C ASP A 170 9.89 -9.45 4.15
N ASP A 171 10.68 -8.40 3.93
CA ASP A 171 10.93 -7.31 4.89
C ASP A 171 10.06 -6.07 4.64
N SER A 172 8.99 -6.20 3.85
CA SER A 172 8.12 -5.09 3.45
C SER A 172 6.64 -5.38 3.72
N TRP A 173 5.91 -4.29 3.96
CA TRP A 173 4.47 -4.26 3.84
C TRP A 173 4.10 -3.80 2.43
N LEU A 174 3.23 -4.57 1.79
CA LEU A 174 2.61 -4.23 0.52
C LEU A 174 1.14 -3.88 0.77
N PHE A 175 0.76 -2.64 0.48
CA PHE A 175 -0.59 -2.13 0.59
C PHE A 175 -1.21 -1.92 -0.78
N VAL A 176 -2.50 -2.26 -0.90
CA VAL A 176 -3.34 -2.03 -2.06
C VAL A 176 -4.57 -1.27 -1.63
N TYR A 177 -4.85 -0.14 -2.27
CA TYR A 177 -6.06 0.63 -2.10
C TYR A 177 -6.95 0.48 -3.34
N MET A 178 -8.08 -0.19 -3.19
CA MET A 178 -8.95 -0.53 -4.33
C MET A 178 -10.41 -0.64 -3.92
N ASP A 179 -11.31 -0.69 -4.91
CA ASP A 179 -12.72 -0.97 -4.67
C ASP A 179 -12.91 -2.37 -4.06
N LYS A 180 -13.72 -2.47 -2.99
CA LYS A 180 -13.95 -3.74 -2.29
C LYS A 180 -14.52 -4.84 -3.17
N HIS A 181 -15.26 -4.49 -4.23
CA HIS A 181 -15.82 -5.45 -5.17
C HIS A 181 -14.75 -6.16 -6.03
N HIS A 182 -13.55 -5.58 -6.14
CA HIS A 182 -12.43 -6.17 -6.87
C HIS A 182 -11.55 -7.08 -6.00
N PHE A 183 -11.70 -7.05 -4.67
CA PHE A 183 -10.88 -7.84 -3.75
C PHE A 183 -10.94 -9.35 -4.00
N PRO A 184 -12.10 -9.99 -4.29
CA PRO A 184 -12.13 -11.42 -4.61
C PRO A 184 -11.26 -11.78 -5.81
N ARG A 185 -11.17 -10.90 -6.82
CA ARG A 185 -10.32 -11.10 -7.99
C ARG A 185 -8.85 -10.91 -7.63
N LEU A 186 -8.47 -9.86 -6.88
CA LEU A 186 -7.11 -9.71 -6.35
C LEU A 186 -6.67 -10.95 -5.57
N ASN A 187 -7.53 -11.43 -4.66
CA ASN A 187 -7.24 -12.59 -3.83
C ASN A 187 -7.14 -13.90 -4.64
N GLY A 188 -7.85 -13.98 -5.77
CA GLY A 188 -7.72 -15.06 -6.74
C GLY A 188 -6.38 -15.05 -7.49
N LEU A 189 -5.81 -13.86 -7.75
CA LEU A 189 -4.47 -13.72 -8.35
C LEU A 189 -3.37 -14.02 -7.31
N LEU A 190 -3.53 -13.50 -6.10
CA LEU A 190 -2.59 -13.59 -4.99
C LEU A 190 -3.33 -13.74 -3.65
N ASN A 191 -3.42 -14.97 -3.14
CA ASN A 191 -4.08 -15.27 -1.87
C ASN A 191 -3.18 -14.98 -0.65
N VAL A 192 -2.69 -13.74 -0.55
CA VAL A 192 -1.79 -13.27 0.51
C VAL A 192 -2.29 -11.98 1.18
N PHE A 193 -3.29 -11.32 0.59
CA PHE A 193 -3.79 -10.04 1.05
C PHE A 193 -4.84 -10.20 2.14
N ILE A 194 -4.75 -9.35 3.16
CA ILE A 194 -5.67 -9.28 4.29
C ILE A 194 -6.33 -7.91 4.28
N PRO A 195 -7.67 -7.81 4.42
CA PRO A 195 -8.34 -6.52 4.60
C PRO A 195 -7.87 -5.84 5.89
N VAL A 196 -7.55 -4.55 5.83
CA VAL A 196 -7.22 -3.75 7.03
C VAL A 196 -8.43 -3.61 7.95
N LEU A 197 -9.57 -3.24 7.37
CA LEU A 197 -10.86 -3.24 8.04
C LEU A 197 -11.63 -4.46 7.55
N ARG A 198 -12.07 -5.33 8.47
CA ARG A 198 -13.01 -6.39 8.14
C ARG A 198 -14.39 -5.74 8.02
N ASP A 199 -15.01 -5.86 6.85
CA ASP A 199 -16.42 -5.47 6.71
C ASP A 199 -17.23 -6.39 7.66
N GLU A 200 -18.13 -5.78 8.45
CA GLU A 200 -19.05 -6.49 9.36
C GLU A 200 -20.12 -7.28 8.59
#